data_AF-A0A069QHF5-F1
#
_entry.id   AF-A0A069QHF5-F1
#
_cell.length_a   1.000
_cell.length_b   1.000
_cell.length_c   1.000
_cell.angle_alpha   90.00
_cell.angle_beta   90.00
_cell.angle_gamma   90.00
#
_symmetry.space_group_name_H-M   'P 1'
#
loop_
_entity.id
_entity.type
_entity.pdbx_description
1 polymer ?
#
loop_
_entity_poly.entity_id
_entity_poly.type
_entity_poly.pdbx_seq_one_letter_code
_entity_poly.pdbx_strand_id
1 'polypeptide(L)'
;MKMKKTLICALLAMFFSASQAWAQTNRDDQDESLAGKVSTIVRKAKSSMQRAGRRLEKVIGINEKGREGDEVKINGTYYMPIYSLNIYNGQDAEKFRKTCEKMYAKKYPRTSILSVTIPQEGWVSETVKDGSKVIGYLQYMYCYVLAKDGDDGYINARFSFQRYKDVGKDYGSVNGRWPRWDRTDVLTRSVYDELKNY
;
A
#
# COMPACT_ATOMS: atom_id res chain seq x y z
N MET A 1 -10.77 38.02 -68.79
CA MET A 1 -10.98 36.62 -69.20
C MET A 1 -9.63 35.95 -69.47
N LYS A 2 -9.11 35.12 -68.54
CA LYS A 2 -7.93 34.25 -68.72
C LYS A 2 -8.01 33.02 -67.77
N MET A 3 -8.42 31.90 -68.35
CA MET A 3 -7.96 30.50 -68.17
C MET A 3 -6.97 30.13 -67.02
N LYS A 4 -7.22 28.93 -66.43
CA LYS A 4 -6.30 27.84 -65.91
C LYS A 4 -6.41 27.57 -64.38
N LYS A 5 -6.37 26.32 -63.83
CA LYS A 5 -6.26 24.94 -64.38
C LYS A 5 -6.44 23.84 -63.27
N THR A 6 -6.85 22.60 -63.66
CA THR A 6 -6.54 21.24 -63.06
C THR A 6 -7.00 20.90 -61.62
N LEU A 7 -7.21 19.65 -61.14
CA LEU A 7 -6.87 18.23 -61.50
C LEU A 7 -8.14 17.30 -61.34
N ILE A 8 -8.38 16.12 -61.98
CA ILE A 8 -7.64 14.82 -62.14
C ILE A 8 -7.62 13.98 -60.83
N CYS A 9 -8.03 12.69 -60.69
CA CYS A 9 -8.65 11.61 -61.54
C CYS A 9 -9.37 10.56 -60.61
N ALA A 10 -10.34 9.70 -61.01
CA ALA A 10 -10.34 8.40 -61.75
C ALA A 10 -9.46 7.26 -61.13
N LEU A 11 -9.83 5.96 -61.04
CA LEU A 11 -11.02 5.17 -61.49
C LEU A 11 -11.09 3.81 -60.72
N LEU A 12 -12.27 3.16 -60.66
CA LEU A 12 -12.48 1.75 -60.23
C LEU A 12 -12.55 0.78 -61.44
N ALA A 13 -12.20 -0.51 -61.24
CA ALA A 13 -12.68 -1.75 -61.94
C ALA A 13 -11.55 -2.81 -62.07
N MET A 14 -11.77 -4.14 -62.12
CA MET A 14 -12.80 -5.03 -61.55
C MET A 14 -12.33 -6.51 -61.70
N PHE A 15 -12.78 -7.40 -60.80
CA PHE A 15 -12.88 -8.88 -60.90
C PHE A 15 -11.74 -9.79 -61.42
N PHE A 16 -11.44 -10.82 -60.62
CA PHE A 16 -11.32 -12.21 -61.13
C PHE A 16 -11.95 -13.21 -60.12
N SER A 17 -12.29 -14.42 -60.61
CA SER A 17 -13.29 -15.33 -60.03
C SER A 17 -12.80 -16.26 -58.91
N ALA A 18 -13.76 -16.85 -58.19
CA ALA A 18 -13.53 -17.75 -57.06
C ALA A 18 -13.22 -19.22 -57.44
N SER A 19 -12.57 -19.92 -56.51
CA SER A 19 -12.83 -21.34 -56.23
C SER A 19 -12.76 -21.58 -54.71
N GLN A 20 -13.62 -22.47 -54.21
CA GLN A 20 -13.70 -22.79 -52.77
C GLN A 20 -12.87 -24.04 -52.46
N ALA A 21 -12.10 -24.00 -51.36
CA ALA A 21 -11.57 -25.19 -50.70
C ALA A 21 -11.82 -25.04 -49.20
N TRP A 22 -12.65 -25.92 -48.63
CA TRP A 22 -12.99 -25.90 -47.21
C TRP A 22 -12.00 -26.76 -46.42
N ALA A 23 -11.32 -26.17 -45.43
CA ALA A 23 -10.49 -26.89 -44.47
C ALA A 23 -10.67 -26.34 -43.04
N GLN A 24 -11.62 -26.96 -42.32
CA GLN A 24 -11.62 -27.22 -40.88
C GLN A 24 -11.28 -26.08 -39.87
N THR A 25 -12.38 -25.48 -39.37
CA THR A 25 -12.69 -25.21 -37.94
C THR A 25 -11.73 -24.41 -37.02
N ASN A 26 -12.30 -23.33 -36.46
CA ASN A 26 -12.07 -22.76 -35.12
C ASN A 26 -10.70 -22.13 -34.80
N ARG A 27 -10.65 -20.79 -34.79
CA ARG A 27 -10.89 -20.00 -33.55
C ARG A 27 -11.01 -18.49 -33.79
N ASP A 28 -11.91 -17.89 -33.01
CA ASP A 28 -12.12 -16.46 -32.83
C ASP A 28 -10.84 -15.58 -32.86
N ASP A 29 -10.80 -14.63 -33.79
CA ASP A 29 -10.20 -13.32 -33.52
C ASP A 29 -11.17 -12.53 -32.62
N GLN A 30 -11.14 -12.82 -31.31
CA GLN A 30 -11.86 -12.03 -30.33
C GLN A 30 -11.12 -10.70 -30.11
N ASP A 31 -11.77 -9.62 -30.56
CA ASP A 31 -11.39 -8.25 -30.27
C ASP A 31 -11.31 -8.06 -28.73
N GLU A 32 -10.10 -8.00 -28.18
CA GLU A 32 -9.88 -7.91 -26.73
C GLU A 32 -10.46 -6.59 -26.20
N SER A 33 -11.71 -6.67 -25.75
CA SER A 33 -12.44 -5.56 -25.14
C SER A 33 -11.63 -4.91 -24.04
N LEU A 34 -11.83 -3.61 -23.83
CA LEU A 34 -11.09 -2.82 -22.83
C LEU A 34 -11.18 -3.42 -21.42
N ALA A 35 -12.26 -4.16 -21.10
CA ALA A 35 -12.41 -4.91 -19.86
C ALA A 35 -11.39 -6.08 -19.71
N GLY A 36 -11.04 -6.77 -20.79
CA GLY A 36 -10.00 -7.82 -20.82
C GLY A 36 -8.61 -7.25 -20.53
N LYS A 37 -8.33 -6.05 -21.05
CA LYS A 37 -7.06 -5.34 -20.83
C LYS A 37 -6.96 -4.83 -19.38
N VAL A 38 -8.01 -4.19 -18.86
CA VAL A 38 -8.07 -3.73 -17.46
C VAL A 38 -7.98 -4.90 -16.48
N SER A 39 -8.75 -5.97 -16.67
CA SER A 39 -8.69 -7.15 -15.79
C SER A 39 -7.32 -7.84 -15.82
N THR A 40 -6.64 -7.86 -16.96
CA THR A 40 -5.27 -8.37 -17.08
C THR A 40 -4.25 -7.50 -16.34
N ILE A 41 -4.38 -6.17 -16.37
CA ILE A 41 -3.53 -5.25 -15.60
C ILE A 41 -3.76 -5.45 -14.09
N VAL A 42 -5.01 -5.49 -13.63
CA VAL A 42 -5.37 -5.73 -12.22
C VAL A 42 -4.85 -7.11 -11.75
N ARG A 43 -4.99 -8.15 -12.57
CA ARG A 43 -4.48 -9.50 -12.28
C ARG A 43 -2.95 -9.52 -12.18
N LYS A 44 -2.25 -8.86 -13.10
CA LYS A 44 -0.78 -8.70 -13.06
C LYS A 44 -0.36 -7.98 -11.77
N ALA A 45 -0.96 -6.84 -11.45
CA ALA A 45 -0.70 -6.10 -10.21
C ALA A 45 -0.90 -6.97 -8.95
N LYS A 46 -2.06 -7.66 -8.83
CA LYS A 46 -2.35 -8.58 -7.72
C LYS A 46 -1.32 -9.72 -7.62
N SER A 47 -0.89 -10.30 -8.74
CA SER A 47 0.10 -11.39 -8.77
C SER A 47 1.52 -10.94 -8.37
N SER A 48 1.89 -9.70 -8.72
CA SER A 48 3.16 -9.11 -8.31
C SER A 48 3.12 -8.74 -6.82
N MET A 49 2.01 -8.17 -6.36
CA MET A 49 1.75 -7.86 -4.94
C MET A 49 1.78 -9.10 -4.05
N GLN A 50 1.21 -10.23 -4.49
CA GLN A 50 1.28 -11.52 -3.78
C GLN A 50 2.69 -12.17 -3.80
N ARG A 51 3.52 -11.87 -4.81
CA ARG A 51 4.93 -12.31 -4.84
C ARG A 51 5.80 -11.41 -3.97
N ALA A 52 5.56 -10.10 -3.98
CA ALA A 52 6.17 -9.15 -3.06
C ALA A 52 5.87 -9.52 -1.60
N GLY A 53 4.61 -9.75 -1.24
CA GLY A 53 4.21 -10.19 0.10
C GLY A 53 5.00 -11.41 0.59
N ARG A 54 5.05 -12.49 -0.20
CA ARG A 54 5.81 -13.71 0.15
C ARG A 54 7.32 -13.53 0.20
N ARG A 55 7.90 -12.66 -0.65
CA ARG A 55 9.33 -12.31 -0.59
C ARG A 55 9.64 -11.48 0.66
N LEU A 56 8.79 -10.53 0.99
CA LEU A 56 8.88 -9.72 2.19
C LEU A 56 8.71 -10.57 3.45
N GLU A 57 7.73 -11.46 3.52
CA GLU A 57 7.56 -12.42 4.63
C GLU A 57 8.85 -13.22 4.87
N LYS A 58 9.49 -13.74 3.81
CA LYS A 58 10.74 -14.50 3.91
C LYS A 58 11.95 -13.66 4.34
N VAL A 59 11.99 -12.36 4.05
CA VAL A 59 13.14 -11.47 4.37
C VAL A 59 12.95 -10.72 5.69
N ILE A 60 11.74 -10.23 5.96
CA ILE A 60 11.37 -9.52 7.20
C ILE A 60 11.42 -10.49 8.38
N GLY A 61 10.91 -11.72 8.23
CA GLY A 61 10.90 -12.73 9.30
C GLY A 61 12.28 -13.22 9.77
N ILE A 62 13.36 -12.78 9.13
CA ILE A 62 14.75 -13.10 9.53
C ILE A 62 15.39 -11.91 10.27
N ASN A 63 14.86 -10.70 10.13
CA ASN A 63 15.45 -9.44 10.63
C ASN A 63 14.45 -8.56 11.41
N GLU A 64 13.56 -9.16 12.22
CA GLU A 64 12.57 -8.41 13.05
C GLU A 64 13.17 -7.55 14.19
N LYS A 65 14.49 -7.29 14.20
CA LYS A 65 15.14 -6.32 15.10
C LYS A 65 14.98 -4.84 14.67
N GLY A 66 14.37 -4.59 13.51
CA GLY A 66 14.27 -3.28 12.89
C GLY A 66 13.24 -2.31 13.49
N ARG A 67 13.08 -2.23 14.83
CA ARG A 67 12.38 -1.08 15.47
C ARG A 67 12.58 -0.84 16.98
N GLU A 68 13.64 -1.35 17.61
CA GLU A 68 13.96 -1.11 19.04
C GLU A 68 14.38 0.35 19.39
N GLY A 69 14.34 1.29 18.44
CA GLY A 69 14.99 2.60 18.57
C GLY A 69 14.19 3.71 19.26
N ASP A 70 12.86 3.61 19.34
CA ASP A 70 11.98 4.62 19.95
C ASP A 70 11.32 4.17 21.26
N GLU A 71 11.61 2.95 21.75
CA GLU A 71 10.94 2.37 22.91
C GLU A 71 11.46 2.92 24.25
N VAL A 72 10.54 3.39 25.10
CA VAL A 72 10.85 3.97 26.41
C VAL A 72 10.78 2.90 27.49
N LYS A 73 11.83 2.75 28.30
CA LYS A 73 11.91 1.74 29.36
C LYS A 73 11.44 2.29 30.70
N ILE A 74 10.30 1.80 31.19
CA ILE A 74 9.70 2.17 32.48
C ILE A 74 9.59 0.93 33.35
N ASN A 75 10.18 0.97 34.56
CA ASN A 75 10.14 -0.14 35.53
C ASN A 75 10.52 -1.52 34.95
N GLY A 76 11.49 -1.53 34.03
CA GLY A 76 11.97 -2.75 33.36
C GLY A 76 11.21 -3.12 32.07
N THR A 77 10.02 -2.58 31.85
CA THR A 77 9.17 -2.83 30.67
C THR A 77 9.42 -1.79 29.59
N TYR A 78 9.50 -2.21 28.33
CA TYR A 78 9.65 -1.32 27.17
C TYR A 78 8.27 -0.98 26.59
N TYR A 79 7.97 0.31 26.47
CA TYR A 79 6.71 0.85 25.96
C TYR A 79 6.92 1.65 24.67
N MET A 80 5.91 1.66 23.81
CA MET A 80 5.85 2.59 22.69
C MET A 80 5.68 4.03 23.20
N PRO A 81 6.40 5.01 22.62
CA PRO A 81 6.23 6.42 22.95
C PRO A 81 4.83 6.91 22.57
N ILE A 82 4.40 7.99 23.22
CA ILE A 82 3.06 8.56 23.03
C ILE A 82 3.13 9.75 22.08
N TYR A 83 2.48 9.61 20.92
CA TYR A 83 2.44 10.67 19.92
C TYR A 83 1.12 11.45 19.92
N SER A 84 1.17 12.69 20.40
CA SER A 84 0.06 13.65 20.37
C SER A 84 -0.02 14.46 19.08
N LEU A 85 1.12 14.72 18.43
CA LEU A 85 1.24 15.50 17.20
C LEU A 85 1.22 14.61 15.95
N ASN A 86 0.42 14.99 14.95
CA ASN A 86 0.49 14.40 13.61
C ASN A 86 1.46 15.22 12.74
N ILE A 87 2.55 14.60 12.32
CA ILE A 87 3.59 15.24 11.49
C ILE A 87 3.31 15.04 10.00
N TYR A 88 2.84 13.86 9.59
CA TYR A 88 2.60 13.57 8.18
C TYR A 88 1.42 14.36 7.62
N ASN A 89 1.68 15.23 6.66
CA ASN A 89 0.70 16.11 6.02
C ASN A 89 0.44 15.77 4.53
N GLY A 90 0.94 14.62 4.05
CA GLY A 90 0.71 14.18 2.67
C GLY A 90 -0.77 13.85 2.39
N GLN A 91 -1.14 13.81 1.11
CA GLN A 91 -2.53 13.67 0.64
C GLN A 91 -3.28 12.45 1.24
N ASP A 92 -2.57 11.36 1.53
CA ASP A 92 -3.13 10.14 2.11
C ASP A 92 -3.31 10.19 3.64
N ALA A 93 -2.77 11.21 4.34
CA ALA A 93 -2.67 11.24 5.79
C ALA A 93 -4.02 11.01 6.50
N GLU A 94 -5.04 11.76 6.08
CA GLU A 94 -6.38 11.68 6.66
C GLU A 94 -7.06 10.33 6.41
N LYS A 95 -6.82 9.73 5.25
CA LYS A 95 -7.32 8.38 4.90
C LYS A 95 -6.68 7.32 5.79
N PHE A 96 -5.37 7.42 6.04
CA PHE A 96 -4.66 6.49 6.92
C PHE A 96 -5.13 6.61 8.37
N ARG A 97 -5.22 7.84 8.91
CA ARG A 97 -5.73 8.11 10.26
C ARG A 97 -7.13 7.52 10.46
N LYS A 98 -8.10 7.86 9.59
CA LYS A 98 -9.47 7.33 9.64
C LYS A 98 -9.55 5.80 9.53
N THR A 99 -8.63 5.18 8.77
CA THR A 99 -8.60 3.71 8.65
C THR A 99 -8.14 3.06 9.95
N CYS A 100 -7.09 3.59 10.59
CA CYS A 100 -6.60 3.12 11.88
C CYS A 100 -7.59 3.38 13.01
N GLU A 101 -8.19 4.58 13.06
CA GLU A 101 -9.26 4.94 13.99
C GLU A 101 -10.44 3.95 13.90
N LYS A 102 -10.95 3.69 12.69
CA LYS A 102 -12.06 2.74 12.47
C LYS A 102 -11.72 1.31 12.88
N MET A 103 -10.49 0.86 12.61
CA MET A 103 -10.03 -0.47 13.03
C MET A 103 -9.87 -0.56 14.55
N TYR A 104 -9.34 0.49 15.17
CA TYR A 104 -9.20 0.60 16.62
C TYR A 104 -10.56 0.60 17.33
N ALA A 105 -11.46 1.49 16.94
CA ALA A 105 -12.80 1.61 17.52
C ALA A 105 -13.63 0.32 17.37
N LYS A 106 -13.45 -0.44 16.29
CA LYS A 106 -14.08 -1.76 16.13
C LYS A 106 -13.61 -2.78 17.17
N LYS A 107 -12.35 -2.70 17.64
CA LYS A 107 -11.77 -3.63 18.62
C LYS A 107 -12.01 -3.17 20.06
N TYR A 108 -11.96 -1.87 20.32
CA TYR A 108 -12.10 -1.26 21.65
C TYR A 108 -13.24 -0.22 21.70
N PRO A 109 -14.52 -0.62 21.47
CA PRO A 109 -15.64 0.31 21.25
C PRO A 109 -16.08 1.13 22.47
N ARG A 110 -15.54 0.86 23.66
CA ARG A 110 -15.83 1.60 24.91
C ARG A 110 -14.72 2.58 25.32
N THR A 111 -13.64 2.67 24.55
CA THR A 111 -12.52 3.57 24.85
C THR A 111 -12.72 4.94 24.22
N SER A 112 -12.21 5.98 24.86
CA SER A 112 -12.26 7.36 24.35
C SER A 112 -10.95 7.68 23.64
N ILE A 113 -10.98 7.81 22.31
CA ILE A 113 -9.79 8.11 21.50
C ILE A 113 -9.33 9.54 21.80
N LEU A 114 -8.06 9.68 22.19
CA LEU A 114 -7.42 10.95 22.53
C LEU A 114 -6.60 11.52 21.37
N SER A 115 -5.89 10.64 20.64
CA SER A 115 -5.16 11.04 19.44
C SER A 115 -5.11 9.91 18.40
N VAL A 116 -5.08 10.31 17.14
CA VAL A 116 -4.75 9.45 15.99
C VAL A 116 -3.73 10.22 15.16
N THR A 117 -2.49 9.73 15.12
CA THR A 117 -1.34 10.47 14.59
C THR A 117 -0.45 9.62 13.69
N ILE A 118 0.24 10.27 12.77
CA ILE A 118 1.34 9.71 12.00
C ILE A 118 2.57 10.58 12.32
N PRO A 119 3.45 10.13 13.24
CA PRO A 119 4.58 10.91 13.76
C PRO A 119 5.82 10.82 12.86
N GLN A 120 5.61 10.86 11.54
CA GLN A 120 6.66 10.79 10.53
C GLN A 120 6.47 11.95 9.55
N GLU A 121 7.55 12.57 9.07
CA GLU A 121 7.48 13.54 7.97
C GLU A 121 7.06 12.87 6.65
N GLY A 122 7.36 11.59 6.49
CA GLY A 122 6.97 10.80 5.32
C GLY A 122 7.29 9.32 5.46
N TRP A 123 7.24 8.63 4.32
CA TRP A 123 7.53 7.19 4.22
C TRP A 123 9.01 6.90 4.52
N VAL A 124 9.28 6.13 5.56
CA VAL A 124 10.62 5.56 5.79
C VAL A 124 10.84 4.45 4.77
N SER A 125 12.07 4.33 4.24
CA SER A 125 12.40 3.45 3.11
C SER A 125 13.58 2.54 3.44
N GLU A 126 13.45 1.26 3.12
CA GLU A 126 14.48 0.23 3.30
C GLU A 126 14.74 -0.52 1.99
N THR A 127 16.01 -0.92 1.77
CA THR A 127 16.39 -1.74 0.62
C THR A 127 16.11 -3.21 0.89
N VAL A 128 15.37 -3.87 0.02
CA VAL A 128 15.16 -5.33 0.07
C VAL A 128 16.24 -6.00 -0.78
N LYS A 129 17.01 -6.91 -0.18
CA LYS A 129 18.13 -7.61 -0.82
C LYS A 129 17.87 -9.11 -0.96
N ASP A 130 18.45 -9.70 -2.00
CA ASP A 130 18.59 -11.14 -2.22
C ASP A 130 20.09 -11.44 -2.38
N GLY A 131 20.69 -12.01 -1.34
CA GLY A 131 22.14 -12.00 -1.17
C GLY A 131 22.71 -10.57 -1.17
N SER A 132 23.69 -10.30 -2.03
CA SER A 132 24.28 -8.97 -2.23
C SER A 132 23.44 -8.03 -3.12
N LYS A 133 22.45 -8.55 -3.85
CA LYS A 133 21.69 -7.80 -4.87
C LYS A 133 20.48 -7.09 -4.26
N VAL A 134 20.35 -5.78 -4.47
CA VAL A 134 19.10 -5.06 -4.19
C VAL A 134 18.05 -5.48 -5.22
N ILE A 135 16.93 -6.04 -4.74
CA ILE A 135 15.82 -6.52 -5.59
C ILE A 135 14.60 -5.59 -5.56
N GLY A 136 14.49 -4.73 -4.53
CA GLY A 136 13.39 -3.80 -4.41
C GLY A 136 13.54 -2.85 -3.22
N TYR A 137 12.49 -2.07 -2.98
CA TYR A 137 12.41 -1.09 -1.91
C TYR A 137 11.10 -1.30 -1.14
N LEU A 138 11.21 -1.45 0.17
CA LEU A 138 10.09 -1.43 1.11
C LEU A 138 9.95 0.00 1.62
N GLN A 139 8.72 0.48 1.74
CA GLN A 139 8.40 1.72 2.43
C GLN A 139 7.31 1.46 3.46
N TYR A 140 7.44 2.08 4.63
CA TYR A 140 6.47 1.98 5.70
C TYR A 140 6.14 3.32 6.35
N MET A 141 4.94 3.36 6.91
CA MET A 141 4.44 4.48 7.70
C MET A 141 3.59 3.94 8.84
N TYR A 142 3.85 4.45 10.05
CA TYR A 142 3.14 4.06 11.25
C TYR A 142 2.07 5.08 11.62
N CYS A 143 0.89 4.58 11.96
CA CYS A 143 -0.15 5.37 12.60
C CYS A 143 -0.34 4.86 14.03
N TYR A 144 -0.36 5.77 14.98
CA TYR A 144 -0.56 5.51 16.40
C TYR A 144 -1.95 5.98 16.80
N VAL A 145 -2.64 5.18 17.61
CA VAL A 145 -3.93 5.52 18.22
C VAL A 145 -3.75 5.43 19.73
N LEU A 146 -3.89 6.56 20.41
CA LEU A 146 -3.95 6.65 21.86
C LEU A 146 -5.42 6.80 22.28
N ALA A 147 -5.87 5.99 23.23
CA ALA A 147 -7.19 6.13 23.85
C ALA A 147 -7.12 5.97 25.36
N LYS A 148 -8.09 6.55 26.08
CA LYS A 148 -8.36 6.30 27.49
C LYS A 148 -9.35 5.14 27.62
N ASP A 149 -9.09 4.20 28.52
CA ASP A 149 -10.00 3.10 28.85
C ASP A 149 -10.56 3.31 30.27
N GLY A 150 -11.84 3.70 30.34
CA GLY A 150 -12.50 4.07 31.59
C GLY A 150 -11.75 5.14 32.37
N ASP A 151 -11.54 4.91 33.66
CA ASP A 151 -10.66 5.68 34.55
C ASP A 151 -9.39 4.91 34.96
N ASP A 152 -9.28 3.65 34.53
CA ASP A 152 -8.25 2.69 34.95
C ASP A 152 -6.92 2.88 34.22
N GLY A 153 -6.95 3.29 32.93
CA GLY A 153 -5.74 3.42 32.15
C GLY A 153 -5.93 3.88 30.70
N TYR A 154 -4.96 3.53 29.87
CA TYR A 154 -4.85 3.97 28.48
C TYR A 154 -4.40 2.82 27.59
N ILE A 155 -4.72 2.91 26.30
CA ILE A 155 -4.28 1.97 25.27
C ILE A 155 -3.54 2.77 24.19
N ASN A 156 -2.27 2.39 23.94
CA ASN A 156 -1.46 2.92 22.84
C ASN A 156 -1.32 1.81 21.78
N ALA A 157 -1.87 2.01 20.59
CA ALA A 157 -1.89 1.02 19.51
C ALA A 157 -1.15 1.52 18.27
N ARG A 158 -0.27 0.69 17.70
CA ARG A 158 0.51 0.98 16.49
C ARG A 158 0.04 0.15 15.31
N PHE A 159 -0.17 0.82 14.19
CA PHE A 159 -0.53 0.25 12.90
C PHE A 159 0.54 0.56 11.86
N SER A 160 0.85 -0.38 10.95
CA SER A 160 1.69 -0.10 9.77
C SER A 160 0.91 -0.13 8.47
N PHE A 161 1.19 0.87 7.63
CA PHE A 161 0.99 0.80 6.19
C PHE A 161 2.34 0.44 5.55
N GLN A 162 2.38 -0.56 4.68
CA GLN A 162 3.59 -0.94 3.95
C GLN A 162 3.32 -0.97 2.45
N ARG A 163 4.22 -0.38 1.66
CA ARG A 163 4.22 -0.46 0.19
C ARG A 163 5.58 -0.93 -0.32
N TYR A 164 5.59 -1.68 -1.41
CA TYR A 164 6.80 -2.25 -1.99
C TYR A 164 6.85 -2.02 -3.50
N LYS A 165 8.07 -1.85 -4.02
CA LYS A 165 8.37 -1.92 -5.45
C LYS A 165 9.56 -2.82 -5.71
N ASP A 166 9.51 -3.59 -6.80
CA ASP A 166 10.73 -4.13 -7.41
C ASP A 166 11.55 -2.96 -8.03
N VAL A 167 12.84 -3.15 -8.27
CA VAL A 167 13.67 -2.13 -8.94
C VAL A 167 13.06 -1.75 -10.31
N GLY A 168 12.90 -0.44 -10.56
CA GLY A 168 12.32 0.07 -11.81
C GLY A 168 10.81 -0.15 -11.97
N LYS A 169 10.07 -0.33 -10.87
CA LYS A 169 8.59 -0.44 -10.84
C LYS A 169 7.96 0.56 -9.86
N ASP A 170 6.64 0.70 -9.94
CA ASP A 170 5.85 1.53 -9.04
C ASP A 170 5.59 0.83 -7.69
N TYR A 171 5.29 1.64 -6.68
CA TYR A 171 4.91 1.13 -5.35
C TYR A 171 3.48 0.59 -5.34
N GLY A 172 3.32 -0.68 -4.95
CA GLY A 172 2.03 -1.27 -4.59
C GLY A 172 1.93 -1.49 -3.08
N SER A 173 0.71 -1.40 -2.52
CA SER A 173 0.47 -1.78 -1.12
C SER A 173 0.82 -3.24 -0.87
N VAL A 174 1.38 -3.57 0.29
CA VAL A 174 1.69 -4.95 0.66
C VAL A 174 0.43 -5.59 1.23
N ASN A 175 0.05 -6.77 0.71
CA ASN A 175 -1.14 -7.48 1.16
C ASN A 175 -1.07 -7.79 2.67
N GLY A 176 -2.16 -7.56 3.40
CA GLY A 176 -2.21 -7.73 4.86
C GLY A 176 -1.41 -6.71 5.68
N ARG A 177 -0.83 -5.68 5.04
CA ARG A 177 -0.08 -4.58 5.67
C ARG A 177 -0.66 -3.21 5.30
N TRP A 178 -1.99 -3.09 5.22
CA TRP A 178 -2.66 -1.85 4.76
C TRP A 178 -4.03 -1.55 5.42
N PRO A 179 -4.04 -1.15 6.71
CA PRO A 179 -2.95 -1.28 7.66
C PRO A 179 -2.91 -2.68 8.29
N ARG A 180 -1.75 -3.05 8.84
CA ARG A 180 -1.65 -4.13 9.84
C ARG A 180 -1.73 -3.52 11.23
N TRP A 181 -2.39 -4.21 12.16
CA TRP A 181 -2.25 -3.97 13.59
C TRP A 181 -0.95 -4.63 14.06
N ASP A 182 0.05 -3.86 14.49
CA ASP A 182 1.37 -4.40 14.84
C ASP A 182 1.57 -4.62 16.34
N ARG A 183 1.19 -3.63 17.17
CA ARG A 183 1.44 -3.65 18.62
C ARG A 183 0.34 -2.91 19.38
N THR A 184 0.09 -3.32 20.61
CA THR A 184 -0.74 -2.61 21.57
C THR A 184 -0.11 -2.70 22.95
N ASP A 185 0.05 -1.54 23.57
CA ASP A 185 0.48 -1.41 24.95
C ASP A 185 -0.71 -0.93 25.77
N VAL A 186 -0.99 -1.63 26.87
CA VAL A 186 -1.94 -1.19 27.89
C VAL A 186 -1.12 -0.50 28.98
N LEU A 187 -1.49 0.74 29.29
CA LEU A 187 -0.75 1.62 30.19
C LEU A 187 -1.60 1.87 31.43
N THR A 188 -1.01 1.68 32.61
CA THR A 188 -1.58 2.26 33.83
C THR A 188 -1.48 3.78 33.76
N ARG A 189 -2.24 4.48 34.62
CA ARG A 189 -2.14 5.94 34.71
C ARG A 189 -0.72 6.43 34.99
N SER A 190 0.02 5.78 35.89
CA SER A 190 1.41 6.13 36.20
C SER A 190 2.35 6.00 35.00
N VAL A 191 2.27 4.89 34.26
CA VAL A 191 3.07 4.68 33.04
C VAL A 191 2.70 5.70 31.96
N TYR A 192 1.40 5.99 31.79
CA TYR A 192 0.94 7.01 30.86
C TYR A 192 1.48 8.41 31.21
N ASP A 193 1.39 8.82 32.47
CA ASP A 193 1.85 10.14 32.92
C ASP A 193 3.38 10.27 32.81
N GLU A 194 4.14 9.19 33.03
CA GLU A 194 5.59 9.14 32.80
C GLU A 194 5.95 9.25 31.30
N LEU A 195 5.27 8.47 30.44
CA LEU A 195 5.48 8.49 28.98
C LEU A 195 5.17 9.83 28.30
N LYS A 196 4.35 10.70 28.91
CA LYS A 196 4.07 12.05 28.37
C LYS A 196 5.20 13.04 28.51
N ASN A 197 6.21 12.73 29.33
CA ASN A 197 7.35 13.61 29.60
C ASN A 197 8.60 13.25 28.78
N TYR A 198 8.46 12.29 27.85
CA TYR A 198 9.45 11.90 26.84
C TYR A 198 9.07 12.47 25.46
#